data_AF-A0A379TRH8-F1
#
_entry.id   AF-A0A379TRH8-F1
#
_cell.length_a   1.000
_cell.length_b   1.000
_cell.length_c   1.000
_cell.angle_alpha   90.00
_cell.angle_beta   90.00
_cell.angle_gamma   90.00
#
_symmetry.space_group_name_H-M   'P 1'
#
loop_
_entity.id
_entity.type
_entity.pdbx_description
1 polymer ?
#
loop_
_entity_poly.entity_id
_entity_poly.type
_entity_poly.pdbx_seq_one_letter_code
_entity_poly.pdbx_strand_id
1 'polypeptide(L)' 'MRVAFCLYKYFPFGGLQRDFMRIAQTVAARGHQVRVYAQTWGRRVPG' A
#
# COMPACT_ATOMS: atom_id res chain seq x y z
N MET A 1 -8.33 0.56 16.01
CA MET A 1 -7.28 1.60 15.89
C MET A 1 -7.10 1.99 14.41
N ARG A 2 -6.61 3.20 14.12
CA ARG A 2 -6.32 3.66 12.74
C ARG A 2 -4.82 3.54 12.48
N VAL A 3 -4.42 2.91 11.38
CA VAL A 3 -3.03 2.74 10.97
C VAL A 3 -2.82 3.40 9.61
N ALA A 4 -1.89 4.35 9.55
CA ALA A 4 -1.55 5.07 8.33
C ALA A 4 -0.26 4.50 7.72
N PHE A 5 -0.32 4.13 6.43
CA PHE A 5 0.85 3.81 5.62
C PHE A 5 1.15 4.96 4.67
N CYS A 6 2.42 5.35 4.60
CA CYS A 6 2.90 6.40 3.69
C CYS A 6 3.90 5.80 2.71
N LEU A 7 3.64 5.96 1.43
CA LEU A 7 4.56 5.55 0.36
C LEU A 7 4.59 6.60 -0.74
N TYR A 8 5.72 6.77 -1.41
CA TYR A 8 5.79 7.73 -2.51
C TYR A 8 4.95 7.26 -3.71
N LYS A 9 5.16 6.02 -4.18
CA LYS A 9 4.52 5.49 -5.40
C LYS A 9 4.04 4.06 -5.19
N TYR A 10 2.76 3.82 -5.44
CA TYR A 10 2.18 2.48 -5.47
C TYR A 10 1.95 1.99 -6.90
N PHE A 11 2.51 0.82 -7.24
CA PHE A 11 2.27 0.06 -8.47
C PHE A 11 2.46 -1.45 -8.17
N PRO A 12 1.75 -2.37 -8.84
CA PRO A 12 1.66 -3.78 -8.40
C PRO A 12 2.88 -4.66 -8.75
N PHE A 13 4.00 -4.09 -9.20
CA PHE A 13 5.12 -4.86 -9.78
C PHE A 13 6.42 -4.83 -8.96
N GLY A 14 6.57 -3.90 -8.02
CA GLY A 14 7.79 -3.78 -7.21
C GLY A 14 7.73 -4.60 -5.91
N GLY A 15 8.90 -4.97 -5.37
CA GLY A 15 9.02 -5.74 -4.12
C GLY A 15 8.39 -5.01 -2.94
N LEU A 16 8.77 -3.73 -2.75
CA LEU A 16 8.23 -2.87 -1.69
C LEU A 16 6.70 -2.80 -1.73
N GLN A 17 6.10 -2.69 -2.91
CA GLN A 17 4.65 -2.56 -3.07
C GLN A 17 3.92 -3.86 -2.76
N ARG A 18 4.51 -5.02 -3.10
CA ARG A 18 3.97 -6.32 -2.69
C ARG A 18 4.01 -6.49 -1.18
N ASP A 19 5.13 -6.14 -0.55
CA ASP A 19 5.27 -6.27 0.90
C ASP A 19 4.36 -5.30 1.65
N PHE A 20 4.29 -4.05 1.20
CA PHE A 20 3.32 -3.07 1.68
C PHE A 20 1.90 -3.64 1.67
N MET A 21 1.45 -4.22 0.54
CA MET A 21 0.09 -4.74 0.46
C MET A 21 -0.16 -5.91 1.40
N ARG A 22 0.79 -6.84 1.54
CA ARG A 22 0.66 -7.96 2.49
C ARG A 22 0.52 -7.46 3.92
N ILE A 23 1.34 -6.49 4.32
CA ILE A 23 1.32 -5.91 5.66
C ILE A 23 -0.01 -5.16 5.87
N ALA A 24 -0.42 -4.30 4.94
CA ALA A 24 -1.66 -3.53 5.03
C ALA A 24 -2.89 -4.44 5.13
N GLN A 25 -2.96 -5.51 4.32
CA GLN A 25 -4.04 -6.50 4.40
C GLN A 25 -4.04 -7.25 5.73
N THR A 26 -2.88 -7.63 6.24
CA THR A 26 -2.77 -8.29 7.56
C THR A 26 -3.26 -7.38 8.68
N VAL A 27 -2.92 -6.09 8.64
CA VAL A 27 -3.40 -5.08 9.60
C VAL A 27 -4.91 -4.90 9.50
N ALA A 28 -5.47 -4.83 8.29
CA ALA A 28 -6.90 -4.73 8.07
C ALA A 28 -7.64 -5.98 8.58
N ALA A 29 -7.10 -7.18 8.32
CA ALA A 29 -7.66 -8.46 8.77
C ALA A 29 -7.72 -8.59 10.31
N ARG A 30 -6.85 -7.87 11.03
CA ARG A 30 -6.88 -7.76 12.51
C ARG A 30 -7.93 -6.76 13.03
N GLY A 31 -8.77 -6.20 12.16
CA GLY A 31 -9.84 -5.26 12.54
C GLY A 31 -9.36 -3.82 12.70
N HIS A 32 -8.18 -3.46 12.18
CA HIS A 32 -7.70 -2.09 12.20
C HIS A 32 -8.11 -1.33 10.93
N GLN A 33 -8.43 -0.04 11.07
CA GLN A 33 -8.74 0.81 9.92
C GLN A 33 -7.42 1.22 9.26
N VAL A 34 -7.21 0.79 8.02
CA VAL A 34 -6.03 1.15 7.23
C VAL A 34 -6.32 2.39 6.39
N ARG A 35 -5.44 3.39 6.48
CA ARG A 35 -5.42 4.54 5.58
C ARG A 35 -4.07 4.58 4.86
N VAL A 36 -4.11 4.85 3.56
CA VAL A 36 -2.91 4.89 2.73
C VAL A 36 -2.76 6.27 2.13
N TYR A 37 -1.57 6.86 2.31
CA TYR A 37 -1.17 8.09 1.65
C TYR A 37 -0.11 7.76 0.60
N ALA A 38 -0.42 8.10 -0.65
CA ALA A 38 0.51 7.94 -1.76
C ALA A 38 0.49 9.16 -2.67
N GLN A 39 1.67 9.56 -3.17
CA GLN A 39 1.74 10.62 -4.19
C GLN A 39 1.24 10.11 -5.54
N THR A 40 1.38 8.81 -5.80
CA THR A 40 0.87 8.18 -7.02
C THR A 40 0.28 6.81 -6.70
N TRP A 41 -0.91 6.54 -7.23
CA TRP A 41 -1.62 5.27 -7.08
C TRP A 41 -2.00 4.71 -8.46
N GLY A 42 -1.42 3.57 -8.84
CA GLY A 42 -1.74 2.91 -10.11
C GLY A 42 -0.51 2.56 -10.94
N ARG A 43 -0.71 2.07 -12.17
CA ARG A 43 0.38 1.52 -12.99
C ARG A 43 1.39 2.61 -13.39
N ARG A 44 2.67 2.24 -13.33
CA ARG A 44 3.68 2.76 -14.27
C ARG A 44 3.34 2.14 -15.62
N VAL A 45 2.82 2.92 -16.56
CA VAL A 45 2.66 2.48 -17.95
C VAL A 45 4.08 2.28 -18.50
N PRO A 46 4.47 1.09 -18.96
CA PRO A 46 5.72 0.92 -19.69
C PRO A 46 5.60 1.65 -21.03
N GLY A 47 6.56 2.52 -21.33
CA GLY A 47 6.89 2.92 -22.69
C GLY A 47 7.97 2.00 -23.24
#